data_AF-A0A2V9HX29-F1
#
_entry.id   AF-A0A2V9HX29-F1
#
_cell.length_a   1.000
_cell.length_b   1.000
_cell.length_c   1.000
_cell.angle_alpha   90.00
_cell.angle_beta   90.00
_cell.angle_gamma   90.00
#
_symmetry.space_group_name_H-M   'P 1'
#
loop_
_entity.id
_entity.type
_entity.pdbx_description
1 polymer ?
#
loop_
_entity_poly.entity_id
_entity_poly.type
_entity_poly.pdbx_seq_one_letter_code
_entity_poly.pdbx_strand_id
1 'polypeptide(L)'
;MYTVTARRSSDRRTDSRGSTGQSERQQGETRHDSASPALTEETRKERSQTAQAAYQSPSSRAYPPDQIQAGKTLFAAQCSFCHGRDAGGGESGPDLMASALVEQDMHGEKIGEVVRNGRLGKGMPAFDHVDEQQLAALVAFIYDRKAKAKEGRRRTVDVSDLQTGNAEAGMRYFNGAGGCAKCHSPSGDLAGIAGKLQGLELLKRMLYRENGRAAESSPGDGRLAEPSKAMPTATVTLPSGETVTGKLAYRDEFTIALTDPSGWYRSWPVTQVKFTVMNPLDAHIEQLGKYTDEDMHNVLAYLQTLR
;
A
#
# COMPACT_ATOMS: atom_id res chain seq x y z
N MET A 1 -18.82 26.14 -54.74
CA MET A 1 -18.59 27.50 -54.23
C MET A 1 -19.01 27.55 -52.77
N TYR A 2 -18.05 27.72 -51.86
CA TYR A 2 -18.00 28.73 -50.79
C TYR A 2 -16.96 28.29 -49.75
N THR A 3 -15.79 28.90 -49.86
CA THR A 3 -14.68 28.92 -48.91
C THR A 3 -14.97 29.91 -47.78
N VAL A 4 -14.62 29.55 -46.54
CA VAL A 4 -14.49 30.54 -45.43
C VAL A 4 -13.13 30.33 -44.76
N THR A 5 -12.40 31.44 -44.67
CA THR A 5 -11.01 31.63 -44.29
C THR A 5 -10.84 31.84 -42.78
N ALA A 6 -9.77 31.29 -42.21
CA ALA A 6 -9.35 31.53 -40.83
C ALA A 6 -8.46 32.79 -40.72
N ARG A 7 -8.76 33.67 -39.75
CA ARG A 7 -7.93 34.85 -39.40
C ARG A 7 -6.95 34.52 -38.28
N ARG A 8 -5.71 34.96 -38.45
CA ARG A 8 -4.64 35.06 -37.43
C ARG A 8 -5.00 36.10 -36.36
N SER A 9 -4.62 35.81 -35.11
CA SER A 9 -4.41 36.83 -34.07
C SER A 9 -2.96 36.79 -33.62
N SER A 10 -2.37 37.96 -33.51
CA SER A 10 -0.99 38.26 -33.13
C SER A 10 -0.99 38.89 -31.74
N ASP A 11 -0.14 38.44 -30.81
CA ASP A 11 0.25 39.33 -29.72
C ASP A 11 1.69 39.16 -29.22
N ARG A 12 2.36 40.32 -29.27
CA ARG A 12 3.48 40.91 -28.52
C ARG A 12 4.33 40.02 -27.60
N ARG A 13 5.61 39.94 -27.96
CA ARG A 13 6.75 39.77 -27.05
C ARG A 13 7.14 41.12 -26.45
N THR A 14 7.34 41.17 -25.13
CA THR A 14 8.04 42.25 -24.43
C THR A 14 9.43 41.76 -24.02
N ASP A 15 10.42 42.58 -24.36
CA ASP A 15 11.83 42.49 -23.97
C ASP A 15 12.06 43.21 -22.63
N SER A 16 12.86 42.63 -21.73
CA SER A 16 13.59 43.41 -20.72
C SER A 16 14.85 42.69 -20.21
N ARG A 17 15.97 43.04 -20.87
CA ARG A 17 17.30 43.39 -20.33
C ARG A 17 17.75 42.72 -19.03
N GLY A 18 18.71 41.80 -19.18
CA GLY A 18 19.69 41.46 -18.15
C GLY A 18 20.83 42.48 -18.09
N SER A 19 21.23 42.85 -16.87
CA SER A 19 22.51 43.46 -16.56
C SER A 19 22.83 43.12 -15.11
N THR A 20 23.87 42.33 -14.87
CA THR A 20 24.47 42.19 -13.54
C THR A 20 25.97 42.07 -13.74
N GLY A 21 26.67 43.15 -13.45
CA GLY A 21 28.12 43.19 -13.34
C GLY A 21 28.54 43.17 -11.87
N GLN A 22 29.67 42.49 -11.66
CA GLN A 22 30.76 42.79 -10.70
C GLN A 22 30.42 42.73 -9.20
N SER A 23 30.96 41.77 -8.43
CA SER A 23 32.34 41.69 -7.91
C SER A 23 32.69 42.85 -6.97
N GLU A 24 32.69 42.60 -5.65
CA GLU A 24 33.72 43.12 -4.76
C GLU A 24 33.78 42.33 -3.43
N ARG A 25 35.00 41.94 -3.07
CA ARG A 25 35.38 41.37 -1.78
C ARG A 25 35.73 42.52 -0.84
N GLN A 26 35.32 42.45 0.43
CA GLN A 26 36.13 43.01 1.52
C GLN A 26 35.88 42.30 2.86
N GLN A 27 36.99 42.09 3.56
CA GLN A 27 37.15 41.40 4.83
C GLN A 27 36.83 42.37 5.99
N GLY A 28 36.37 41.83 7.12
CA GLY A 28 36.18 42.57 8.37
C GLY A 28 35.95 41.64 9.55
N GLU A 29 37.01 41.44 10.32
CA GLU A 29 37.13 40.56 11.48
C GLU A 29 36.54 41.22 12.74
N THR A 30 35.67 40.53 13.48
CA THR A 30 35.45 40.80 14.93
C THR A 30 35.15 39.50 15.67
N ARG A 31 36.04 39.14 16.59
CA ARG A 31 35.83 38.09 17.59
C ARG A 31 34.98 38.67 18.72
N HIS A 32 33.84 38.04 19.03
CA HIS A 32 33.18 38.19 20.32
C HIS A 32 33.04 36.84 21.01
N ASP A 33 33.83 36.69 22.07
CA ASP A 33 33.60 35.76 23.17
C ASP A 33 32.22 36.02 23.78
N SER A 34 31.41 34.98 23.94
CA SER A 34 30.21 35.01 24.78
C SER A 34 29.93 33.61 25.30
N ALA A 35 30.41 33.36 26.52
CA ALA A 35 30.04 32.22 27.32
C ALA A 35 28.50 32.13 27.46
N SER A 36 27.93 30.97 27.16
CA SER A 36 26.52 30.67 27.47
C SER A 36 26.34 30.60 28.99
N PRO A 37 25.32 31.26 29.57
CA PRO A 37 25.06 31.12 31.00
C PRO A 37 24.56 29.70 31.31
N ALA A 38 25.15 29.08 32.32
CA ALA A 38 24.69 27.80 32.84
C ALA A 38 23.27 27.97 33.42
N LEU A 39 22.29 27.29 32.81
CA LEU A 39 20.91 27.24 33.30
C LEU A 39 20.87 26.61 34.69
N THR A 40 20.14 27.24 35.61
CA THR A 40 19.97 26.76 36.98
C THR A 40 19.24 25.41 36.99
N GLU A 41 19.46 24.65 38.05
CA GLU A 41 18.92 23.29 38.22
C GLU A 41 17.38 23.25 38.23
N GLU A 42 16.77 24.38 38.59
CA GLU A 42 15.32 24.62 38.59
C GLU A 42 14.79 24.77 37.16
N THR A 43 15.44 25.57 36.31
CA THR A 43 15.08 25.71 34.89
C THR A 43 15.36 24.42 34.11
N ARG A 44 16.35 23.62 34.55
CA ARG A 44 16.60 22.29 33.97
C ARG A 44 15.48 21.30 34.33
N LYS A 45 14.96 21.34 35.56
CA LYS A 45 13.80 20.52 35.99
C LYS A 45 12.52 20.92 35.27
N GLU A 46 12.24 22.20 35.13
CA GLU A 46 11.06 22.69 34.39
C GLU A 46 11.14 22.33 32.90
N ARG A 47 12.32 22.42 32.29
CA ARG A 47 12.54 22.02 30.89
C ARG A 47 12.47 20.50 30.68
N SER A 48 12.83 19.71 31.70
CA SER A 48 12.69 18.25 31.64
C SER A 48 11.26 17.79 31.92
N GLN A 49 10.51 18.49 32.77
CA GLN A 49 9.07 18.26 32.98
C GLN A 49 8.24 18.65 31.75
N THR A 50 8.56 19.77 31.10
CA THR A 50 7.92 20.17 29.82
C THR A 50 8.33 19.27 28.66
N ALA A 51 9.56 18.73 28.65
CA ALA A 51 9.97 17.72 27.67
C ALA A 51 9.32 16.35 27.89
N GLN A 52 9.03 15.97 29.13
CA GLN A 52 8.29 14.73 29.46
C GLN A 52 6.79 14.84 29.18
N ALA A 53 6.20 16.05 29.27
CA ALA A 53 4.85 16.31 28.80
C ALA A 53 4.70 16.20 27.27
N ALA A 54 5.80 16.34 26.52
CA ALA A 54 5.81 16.33 25.05
C ALA A 54 6.07 14.94 24.42
N TYR A 55 6.32 13.90 25.22
CA TYR A 55 6.48 12.52 24.74
C TYR A 55 5.48 11.57 25.41
N GLN A 56 4.21 11.89 25.27
CA GLN A 56 3.13 10.95 25.50
C GLN A 56 2.78 10.27 24.17
N SER A 57 2.94 8.95 24.09
CA SER A 57 2.48 8.18 22.93
C SER A 57 0.99 8.45 22.68
N PRO A 58 0.51 8.48 21.42
CA PRO A 58 -0.87 8.83 21.08
C PRO A 58 -1.93 7.96 21.78
N SER A 59 -1.56 6.76 22.26
CA SER A 59 -2.43 5.89 23.06
C SER A 59 -2.52 6.21 24.56
N SER A 60 -1.88 7.26 25.06
CA SER A 60 -1.94 7.64 26.49
C SER A 60 -2.79 8.89 26.76
N ARG A 61 -3.51 9.42 25.76
CA ARG A 61 -4.48 10.51 26.00
C ARG A 61 -5.71 9.95 26.71
N ALA A 62 -5.87 10.31 27.97
CA ALA A 62 -7.12 10.09 28.69
C ALA A 62 -8.14 11.14 28.25
N TYR A 63 -9.26 10.68 27.68
CA TYR A 63 -10.39 11.54 27.35
C TYR A 63 -11.39 11.59 28.51
N PRO A 64 -12.12 12.70 28.69
CA PRO A 64 -13.20 12.79 29.68
C PRO A 64 -14.23 11.64 29.51
N PRO A 65 -14.66 10.97 30.61
CA PRO A 65 -15.59 9.83 30.53
C PRO A 65 -16.93 10.15 29.86
N ASP A 66 -17.44 11.37 30.07
CA ASP A 66 -18.64 11.89 29.43
C ASP A 66 -18.47 12.04 27.92
N GLN A 67 -17.31 12.54 27.46
CA GLN A 67 -16.98 12.63 26.05
C GLN A 67 -16.87 11.24 25.39
N ILE A 68 -16.23 10.29 26.08
CA ILE A 68 -16.15 8.89 25.62
C ILE A 68 -17.56 8.28 25.51
N GLN A 69 -18.42 8.53 26.50
CA GLN A 69 -19.78 7.99 26.52
C GLN A 69 -20.68 8.62 25.45
N ALA A 70 -20.55 9.92 25.19
CA ALA A 70 -21.19 10.60 24.07
C ALA A 70 -20.72 10.00 22.73
N GLY A 71 -19.41 9.80 22.58
CA GLY A 71 -18.80 9.18 21.41
C GLY A 71 -19.29 7.76 21.18
N LYS A 72 -19.34 6.94 22.24
CA LYS A 72 -19.88 5.58 22.20
C LYS A 72 -21.32 5.54 21.70
N THR A 73 -22.15 6.46 22.17
CA THR A 73 -23.57 6.54 21.80
C THR A 73 -23.72 6.91 20.33
N LEU A 74 -22.98 7.92 19.88
CA LEU A 74 -22.97 8.35 18.48
C LEU A 74 -22.43 7.27 17.55
N PHE A 75 -21.31 6.65 17.94
CA PHE A 75 -20.68 5.55 17.20
C PHE A 75 -21.61 4.35 17.09
N ALA A 76 -22.32 3.99 18.17
CA ALA A 76 -23.33 2.93 18.13
C ALA A 76 -24.43 3.23 17.11
N ALA A 77 -24.91 4.47 17.06
CA ALA A 77 -25.98 4.88 16.15
C ALA A 77 -25.56 4.95 14.68
N GLN A 78 -24.32 5.36 14.39
CA GLN A 78 -23.91 5.76 13.03
C GLN A 78 -22.79 4.91 12.41
N CYS A 79 -21.94 4.28 13.23
CA CYS A 79 -20.68 3.66 12.75
C CYS A 79 -20.61 2.16 13.04
N SER A 80 -21.30 1.70 14.09
CA SER A 80 -21.15 0.34 14.61
C SER A 80 -21.62 -0.76 13.67
N PHE A 81 -22.53 -0.43 12.75
CA PHE A 81 -23.04 -1.38 11.77
C PHE A 81 -21.92 -1.94 10.88
N CYS A 82 -20.96 -1.10 10.48
CA CYS A 82 -19.83 -1.54 9.67
C CYS A 82 -18.59 -1.85 10.50
N HIS A 83 -18.27 -0.99 11.48
CA HIS A 83 -17.00 -1.09 12.23
C HIS A 83 -17.10 -1.91 13.52
N GLY A 84 -18.22 -2.61 13.72
CA GLY A 84 -18.54 -3.35 14.94
C GLY A 84 -18.84 -2.44 16.12
N ARG A 85 -19.59 -2.91 17.13
CA ARG A 85 -19.99 -2.10 18.32
C ARG A 85 -18.84 -1.45 19.08
N ASP A 86 -17.67 -2.04 18.92
CA ASP A 86 -16.48 -1.80 19.72
C ASP A 86 -15.36 -1.13 18.91
N ALA A 87 -15.66 -0.68 17.68
CA ALA A 87 -14.70 -0.16 16.71
C ALA A 87 -13.63 -1.17 16.25
N GLY A 88 -13.80 -2.44 16.59
CA GLY A 88 -12.87 -3.54 16.29
C GLY A 88 -13.02 -4.19 14.93
N GLY A 89 -13.87 -3.63 14.07
CA GLY A 89 -14.16 -4.16 12.74
C GLY A 89 -15.41 -5.04 12.73
N GLY A 90 -16.05 -5.07 11.56
CA GLY A 90 -17.22 -5.88 11.24
C GLY A 90 -17.16 -6.37 9.80
N GLU A 91 -18.19 -7.06 9.35
CA GLU A 91 -18.24 -7.68 8.01
C GLU A 91 -18.04 -6.66 6.87
N SER A 92 -18.51 -5.42 7.07
CA SER A 92 -18.52 -4.36 6.06
C SER A 92 -17.59 -3.18 6.38
N GLY A 93 -16.81 -3.23 7.46
CA GLY A 93 -15.93 -2.14 7.87
C GLY A 93 -14.69 -2.60 8.65
N PRO A 94 -13.51 -1.99 8.42
CA PRO A 94 -12.24 -2.42 9.03
C PRO A 94 -12.18 -2.18 10.54
N ASP A 95 -11.24 -2.88 11.20
CA ASP A 95 -10.82 -2.61 12.58
C ASP A 95 -10.18 -1.21 12.68
N LEU A 96 -10.87 -0.29 13.35
CA LEU A 96 -10.38 1.08 13.55
C LEU A 96 -9.29 1.14 14.61
N MET A 97 -9.26 0.21 15.56
CA MET A 97 -8.27 0.18 16.65
C MET A 97 -6.87 -0.20 16.15
N ALA A 98 -6.80 -0.99 15.07
CA ALA A 98 -5.57 -1.40 14.39
C ALA A 98 -5.26 -0.58 13.12
N SER A 99 -6.04 0.47 12.83
CA SER A 99 -5.88 1.27 11.63
C SER A 99 -4.63 2.14 11.70
N ALA A 100 -3.78 2.07 10.66
CA ALA A 100 -2.63 2.97 10.52
C ALA A 100 -3.03 4.45 10.50
N LEU A 101 -4.23 4.77 9.98
CA LEU A 101 -4.74 6.14 10.01
C LEU A 101 -4.98 6.61 11.44
N VAL A 102 -5.63 5.77 12.27
CA VAL A 102 -5.89 6.06 13.68
C VAL A 102 -4.59 6.05 14.50
N GLU A 103 -3.59 5.26 14.10
CA GLU A 103 -2.26 5.28 14.72
C GLU A 103 -1.50 6.59 14.47
N GLN A 104 -1.63 7.16 13.27
CA GLN A 104 -0.92 8.37 12.87
C GLN A 104 -1.73 9.65 13.08
N ASP A 105 -2.94 9.56 13.62
CA ASP A 105 -3.75 10.73 13.96
C ASP A 105 -3.33 11.25 15.34
N MET A 106 -3.32 12.57 15.53
CA MET A 106 -2.82 13.17 16.77
C MET A 106 -3.90 13.93 17.52
N HIS A 107 -4.75 14.65 16.77
CA HIS A 107 -5.84 15.44 17.34
C HIS A 107 -7.20 15.14 16.70
N GLY A 108 -7.30 14.10 15.88
CA GLY A 108 -8.54 13.74 15.20
C GLY A 108 -8.67 14.38 13.82
N GLU A 109 -7.61 15.01 13.31
CA GLU A 109 -7.66 15.71 12.02
C GLU A 109 -7.87 14.71 10.88
N LYS A 110 -7.14 13.59 10.92
CA LYS A 110 -7.22 12.56 9.89
C LYS A 110 -8.53 11.78 9.96
N ILE A 111 -8.97 11.45 11.18
CA ILE A 111 -10.27 10.81 11.39
C ILE A 111 -11.39 11.75 10.93
N GLY A 112 -11.32 13.03 11.27
CA GLY A 112 -12.29 14.05 10.87
C GLY A 112 -12.44 14.20 9.36
N GLU A 113 -11.32 14.24 8.63
CA GLU A 113 -11.33 14.30 7.17
C GLU A 113 -12.06 13.09 6.57
N VAL A 114 -11.78 11.88 7.08
CA VAL A 114 -12.41 10.65 6.59
C VAL A 114 -13.89 10.56 6.97
N VAL A 115 -14.27 11.01 8.16
CA VAL A 115 -15.67 11.00 8.61
C VAL A 115 -16.50 11.97 7.76
N ARG A 116 -16.01 13.20 7.53
CA ARG A 116 -16.74 14.22 6.78
C ARG A 116 -16.86 13.91 5.30
N ASN A 117 -15.76 13.48 4.67
CA ASN A 117 -15.75 13.23 3.23
C ASN A 117 -16.19 11.81 2.86
N GLY A 118 -16.19 10.90 3.85
CA GLY A 118 -16.36 9.47 3.62
C GLY A 118 -15.22 8.87 2.79
N ARG A 119 -15.41 7.61 2.42
CA ARG A 119 -14.60 6.92 1.41
C ARG A 119 -15.55 6.22 0.48
N LEU A 120 -16.21 6.99 -0.40
CA LEU A 120 -17.30 6.50 -1.27
C LEU A 120 -16.88 5.30 -2.12
N GLY A 121 -15.66 5.32 -2.69
CA GLY A 121 -15.10 4.19 -3.43
C GLY A 121 -14.78 2.95 -2.58
N LYS A 122 -14.85 3.07 -1.25
CA LYS A 122 -14.66 2.00 -0.25
C LYS A 122 -15.99 1.65 0.47
N GLY A 123 -17.13 2.20 0.04
CA GLY A 123 -18.42 1.96 0.68
C GLY A 123 -18.66 2.68 2.01
N MET A 124 -17.74 3.56 2.45
CA MET A 124 -17.95 4.40 3.64
C MET A 124 -18.63 5.72 3.20
N PRO A 125 -19.87 6.00 3.63
CA PRO A 125 -20.55 7.25 3.29
C PRO A 125 -19.89 8.45 3.99
N ALA A 126 -20.19 9.64 3.47
CA ALA A 126 -19.86 10.91 4.12
C ALA A 126 -20.81 11.16 5.30
N PHE A 127 -20.27 11.70 6.39
CA PHE A 127 -21.02 12.13 7.57
C PHE A 127 -20.75 13.63 7.79
N ASP A 128 -21.16 14.45 6.82
CA ASP A 128 -20.98 15.91 6.81
C ASP A 128 -21.82 16.62 7.88
N HIS A 129 -22.84 15.96 8.42
CA HIS A 129 -23.66 16.43 9.53
C HIS A 129 -23.01 16.28 10.91
N VAL A 130 -21.83 15.64 11.00
CA VAL A 130 -21.09 15.48 12.26
C VAL A 130 -20.34 16.78 12.58
N ASP A 131 -20.77 17.47 13.63
CA ASP A 131 -20.12 18.69 14.11
C ASP A 131 -18.78 18.40 14.83
N GLU A 132 -18.04 19.46 15.18
CA GLU A 132 -16.74 19.32 15.85
C GLU A 132 -16.82 18.64 17.23
N GLN A 133 -17.90 18.87 17.98
CA GLN A 133 -18.06 18.28 19.30
C GLN A 133 -18.35 16.77 19.19
N GLN A 134 -19.22 16.42 18.24
CA GLN A 134 -19.55 15.05 17.89
C GLN A 134 -18.33 14.31 17.35
N LEU A 135 -17.54 14.94 16.47
CA LEU A 135 -16.29 14.37 15.97
C LEU A 135 -15.29 14.14 17.10
N ALA A 136 -15.08 15.12 17.97
CA ALA A 136 -14.18 14.98 19.11
C ALA A 136 -14.62 13.84 20.03
N ALA A 137 -15.93 13.65 20.22
CA ALA A 137 -16.48 12.53 20.98
C ALA A 137 -16.23 11.17 20.28
N LEU A 138 -16.41 11.07 18.96
CA LEU A 138 -16.09 9.86 18.18
C LEU A 138 -14.61 9.50 18.30
N VAL A 139 -13.73 10.49 18.15
CA VAL A 139 -12.29 10.34 18.33
C VAL A 139 -11.99 9.82 19.74
N ALA A 140 -12.51 10.46 20.78
CA ALA A 140 -12.34 10.04 22.16
C ALA A 140 -12.73 8.57 22.39
N PHE A 141 -13.87 8.15 21.84
CA PHE A 141 -14.32 6.76 21.92
C PHE A 141 -13.40 5.78 21.19
N ILE A 142 -12.97 6.08 19.97
CA ILE A 142 -12.07 5.21 19.18
C ILE A 142 -10.73 5.03 19.93
N TYR A 143 -10.18 6.10 20.50
CA TYR A 143 -8.95 6.03 21.28
C TYR A 143 -9.11 5.28 22.60
N ASP A 144 -10.23 5.45 23.31
CA ASP A 144 -10.55 4.65 24.51
C ASP A 144 -10.63 3.14 24.19
N ARG A 145 -11.33 2.78 23.10
CA ARG A 145 -11.40 1.40 22.63
C ARG A 145 -10.03 0.84 22.28
N LYS A 146 -9.20 1.62 21.57
CA LYS A 146 -7.82 1.24 21.25
C LYS A 146 -6.97 1.03 22.50
N ALA A 147 -7.06 1.91 23.49
CA ALA A 147 -6.32 1.79 24.75
C ALA A 147 -6.73 0.52 25.51
N LYS A 148 -8.04 0.27 25.67
CA LYS A 148 -8.57 -0.92 26.35
C LYS A 148 -8.30 -2.23 25.59
N ALA A 149 -8.25 -2.17 24.26
CA ALA A 149 -7.90 -3.34 23.45
C ALA A 149 -6.43 -3.76 23.61
N LYS A 150 -5.52 -2.86 24.00
CA LYS A 150 -4.11 -3.21 24.27
C LYS A 150 -3.96 -4.10 25.51
N GLU A 151 -4.89 -4.04 26.47
CA GLU A 151 -4.83 -4.81 27.72
C GLU A 151 -5.24 -6.30 27.56
N GLY A 152 -5.62 -6.74 26.35
CA GLY A 152 -6.06 -8.13 26.11
C GLY A 152 -5.79 -8.72 24.72
N ARG A 153 -5.05 -8.05 23.84
CA ARG A 153 -4.73 -8.59 22.50
C ARG A 153 -3.51 -9.52 22.53
N ARG A 154 -3.54 -10.60 21.74
CA ARG A 154 -2.30 -11.10 21.12
C ARG A 154 -1.74 -9.92 20.31
N ARG A 155 -0.51 -9.52 20.60
CA ARG A 155 0.20 -8.46 19.87
C ARG A 155 -0.04 -8.61 18.37
N THR A 156 -0.54 -7.56 17.72
CA THR A 156 -0.63 -7.51 16.26
C THR A 156 0.78 -7.65 15.69
N VAL A 157 0.96 -8.47 14.67
CA VAL A 157 2.28 -8.68 14.04
C VAL A 157 2.74 -7.38 13.40
N ASP A 158 3.78 -6.77 13.96
CA ASP A 158 4.41 -5.57 13.40
C ASP A 158 5.27 -5.95 12.18
N VAL A 159 5.59 -4.98 11.32
CA VAL A 159 6.51 -5.22 10.19
C VAL A 159 7.87 -5.73 10.69
N SER A 160 8.33 -5.24 11.85
CA SER A 160 9.56 -5.72 12.50
C SER A 160 9.49 -7.19 12.91
N ASP A 161 8.31 -7.69 13.28
CA ASP A 161 8.12 -9.08 13.69
C ASP A 161 8.24 -10.03 12.48
N LEU A 162 8.10 -9.51 11.25
CA LEU A 162 8.23 -10.22 9.99
C LEU A 162 9.60 -10.04 9.32
N GLN A 163 10.47 -9.20 9.90
CA GLN A 163 11.82 -8.91 9.41
C GLN A 163 12.85 -9.83 10.05
N THR A 164 12.55 -11.13 10.08
CA THR A 164 13.40 -12.16 10.71
C THR A 164 14.44 -12.74 9.76
N GLY A 165 14.29 -12.54 8.44
CA GLY A 165 15.15 -13.14 7.42
C GLY A 165 16.35 -12.29 7.01
N ASN A 166 17.26 -12.91 6.26
CA ASN A 166 18.44 -12.32 5.66
C ASN A 166 18.18 -11.99 4.18
N ALA A 167 18.22 -10.70 3.82
CA ALA A 167 17.94 -10.23 2.46
C ALA A 167 18.94 -10.76 1.42
N GLU A 168 20.20 -10.98 1.78
CA GLU A 168 21.20 -11.52 0.85
C GLU A 168 20.95 -13.02 0.58
N ALA A 169 20.61 -13.78 1.60
CA ALA A 169 20.17 -15.17 1.45
C ALA A 169 18.90 -15.26 0.60
N GLY A 170 17.95 -14.34 0.81
CA GLY A 170 16.73 -14.23 0.03
C GLY A 170 16.99 -13.95 -1.45
N MET A 171 17.91 -13.02 -1.73
CA MET A 171 18.34 -12.73 -3.10
C MET A 171 18.99 -13.95 -3.76
N ARG A 172 19.83 -14.70 -3.03
CA ARG A 172 20.44 -15.94 -3.55
C ARG A 172 19.39 -17.00 -3.85
N TYR A 173 18.41 -17.20 -2.96
CA TYR A 173 17.31 -18.13 -3.17
C TYR A 173 16.45 -17.71 -4.37
N PHE A 174 16.07 -16.43 -4.44
CA PHE A 174 15.29 -15.84 -5.53
C PHE A 174 15.93 -16.07 -6.91
N ASN A 175 17.25 -15.88 -7.00
CA ASN A 175 18.01 -16.07 -8.25
C ASN A 175 18.42 -17.51 -8.53
N GLY A 176 18.37 -18.40 -7.52
CA GLY A 176 18.86 -19.77 -7.57
C GLY A 176 17.75 -20.80 -7.38
N ALA A 177 17.80 -21.48 -6.23
CA ALA A 177 16.94 -22.64 -5.92
C ALA A 177 15.43 -22.30 -5.94
N GLY A 178 15.06 -21.07 -5.58
CA GLY A 178 13.69 -20.59 -5.64
C GLY A 178 13.17 -20.40 -7.07
N GLY A 179 14.05 -20.20 -8.05
CA GLY A 179 13.70 -20.04 -9.45
C GLY A 179 12.83 -18.81 -9.77
N CYS A 180 12.65 -17.90 -8.81
CA CYS A 180 11.75 -16.76 -8.89
C CYS A 180 12.18 -15.81 -10.03
N ALA A 181 13.48 -15.61 -10.20
CA ALA A 181 14.08 -14.74 -11.22
C ALA A 181 13.81 -15.21 -12.67
N LYS A 182 13.32 -16.44 -12.89
CA LYS A 182 12.94 -16.93 -14.22
C LYS A 182 11.72 -16.21 -14.80
N CYS A 183 10.90 -15.62 -13.94
CA CYS A 183 9.68 -14.93 -14.34
C CYS A 183 9.58 -13.51 -13.74
N HIS A 184 10.15 -13.30 -12.56
CA HIS A 184 10.07 -12.03 -11.85
C HIS A 184 11.38 -11.25 -11.95
N SER A 185 11.28 -9.95 -12.22
CA SER A 185 12.41 -9.02 -12.27
C SER A 185 12.30 -7.99 -11.15
N PRO A 186 13.35 -7.81 -10.31
CA PRO A 186 13.42 -6.76 -9.29
C PRO A 186 13.25 -5.35 -9.85
N SER A 187 13.68 -5.11 -11.09
CA SER A 187 13.55 -3.83 -11.80
C SER A 187 12.34 -3.77 -12.74
N GLY A 188 11.63 -4.89 -12.91
CA GLY A 188 10.46 -5.02 -13.78
C GLY A 188 9.17 -5.05 -12.98
N ASP A 189 8.55 -6.21 -12.92
CA ASP A 189 7.25 -6.41 -12.28
C ASP A 189 7.29 -6.27 -10.75
N LEU A 190 8.45 -6.47 -10.12
CA LEU A 190 8.65 -6.27 -8.68
C LEU A 190 9.21 -4.89 -8.31
N ALA A 191 9.37 -3.98 -9.29
CA ALA A 191 9.89 -2.64 -9.02
C ALA A 191 9.01 -1.87 -8.03
N GLY A 192 9.63 -1.41 -6.94
CA GLY A 192 9.00 -0.68 -5.85
C GLY A 192 7.92 -1.46 -5.11
N ILE A 193 8.00 -2.80 -5.08
CA ILE A 193 7.01 -3.62 -4.38
C ILE A 193 6.96 -3.32 -2.88
N ALA A 194 8.10 -3.00 -2.25
CA ALA A 194 8.18 -2.66 -0.83
C ALA A 194 7.50 -1.32 -0.48
N GLY A 195 7.37 -0.41 -1.46
CA GLY A 195 6.58 0.82 -1.32
C GLY A 195 5.07 0.58 -1.43
N LYS A 196 4.64 -0.54 -2.04
CA LYS A 196 3.24 -0.85 -2.35
C LYS A 196 2.62 -1.83 -1.36
N LEU A 197 3.36 -2.86 -0.96
CA LEU A 197 2.92 -3.91 -0.04
C LEU A 197 3.95 -4.08 1.07
N GLN A 198 3.48 -4.09 2.33
CA GLN A 198 4.35 -4.14 3.51
C GLN A 198 3.89 -5.23 4.48
N GLY A 199 4.85 -5.79 5.21
CA GLY A 199 4.60 -6.80 6.24
C GLY A 199 3.80 -8.00 5.72
N LEU A 200 2.72 -8.32 6.42
CA LEU A 200 1.90 -9.50 6.15
C LEU A 200 1.29 -9.50 4.75
N GLU A 201 0.99 -8.33 4.19
CA GLU A 201 0.38 -8.22 2.86
C GLU A 201 1.34 -8.68 1.76
N LEU A 202 2.61 -8.32 1.86
CA LEU A 202 3.64 -8.78 0.93
C LEU A 202 3.86 -10.30 1.05
N LEU A 203 3.90 -10.81 2.28
CA LEU A 203 4.03 -12.24 2.55
C LEU A 203 2.86 -13.05 1.98
N LYS A 204 1.63 -12.57 2.19
CA LYS A 204 0.42 -13.18 1.61
C LYS A 204 0.46 -13.16 0.09
N ARG A 205 0.82 -12.03 -0.52
CA ARG A 205 0.92 -11.90 -1.99
C ARG A 205 1.92 -12.88 -2.61
N MET A 206 2.98 -13.19 -1.89
CA MET A 206 4.02 -14.13 -2.31
C MET A 206 3.55 -15.59 -2.19
N LEU A 207 2.89 -15.95 -1.08
CA LEU A 207 2.48 -17.33 -0.79
C LEU A 207 1.15 -17.72 -1.43
N TYR A 208 0.21 -16.79 -1.47
CA TYR A 208 -1.15 -17.00 -1.93
C TYR A 208 -1.40 -16.02 -3.07
N ARG A 209 -1.22 -16.48 -4.30
CA ARG A 209 -1.88 -15.84 -5.43
C ARG A 209 -3.35 -16.20 -5.33
N GLU A 210 -4.14 -15.30 -4.78
CA GLU A 210 -5.59 -15.47 -4.78
C GLU A 210 -6.06 -15.69 -6.21
N ASN A 211 -6.62 -16.88 -6.42
CA ASN A 211 -7.09 -17.38 -7.69
C ASN A 211 -8.35 -16.64 -8.12
N GLY A 212 -8.31 -15.32 -8.36
CA GLY A 212 -9.46 -14.54 -8.87
C GLY A 212 -10.74 -14.58 -8.02
N ARG A 213 -10.81 -15.41 -6.98
CA ARG A 213 -11.62 -15.21 -5.80
C ARG A 213 -10.81 -14.26 -4.98
N ALA A 214 -11.35 -13.06 -4.86
CA ALA A 214 -10.99 -12.08 -3.86
C ALA A 214 -10.27 -12.77 -2.67
N ALA A 215 -9.06 -12.36 -2.36
CA ALA A 215 -9.04 -10.97 -1.98
C ALA A 215 -9.99 -10.81 -0.82
N GLU A 216 -9.93 -11.61 0.25
CA GLU A 216 -10.35 -11.08 1.56
C GLU A 216 -9.34 -10.00 2.02
N SER A 217 -8.85 -9.18 1.08
CA SER A 217 -8.55 -7.79 1.31
C SER A 217 -9.86 -7.15 1.74
N SER A 218 -9.75 -6.32 2.77
CA SER A 218 -10.75 -5.33 3.13
C SER A 218 -11.52 -4.86 1.90
N PRO A 219 -12.86 -5.03 1.86
CA PRO A 219 -13.63 -4.65 0.69
C PRO A 219 -13.40 -3.17 0.43
N GLY A 220 -12.83 -2.85 -0.73
CA GLY A 220 -12.77 -1.46 -1.15
C GLY A 220 -11.62 -1.08 -2.06
N ASP A 221 -10.56 -1.85 -2.28
CA ASP A 221 -9.73 -1.52 -3.45
C ASP A 221 -10.53 -1.79 -4.73
N GLY A 222 -11.28 -0.78 -5.20
CA GLY A 222 -11.93 -0.76 -6.50
C GLY A 222 -10.97 -0.92 -7.67
N ARG A 223 -9.68 -1.17 -7.44
CA ARG A 223 -8.91 -2.01 -8.35
C ARG A 223 -9.45 -3.42 -8.24
N LEU A 224 -10.31 -3.76 -9.20
CA LEU A 224 -10.28 -5.11 -9.79
C LEU A 224 -8.81 -5.56 -9.72
N ALA A 225 -8.53 -6.62 -8.96
CA ALA A 225 -7.19 -7.17 -8.90
C ALA A 225 -6.72 -7.24 -10.35
N GLU A 226 -5.72 -6.41 -10.69
CA GLU A 226 -5.23 -6.31 -12.06
C GLU A 226 -5.04 -7.75 -12.53
N PRO A 227 -5.76 -8.18 -13.59
CA PRO A 227 -5.67 -9.55 -14.04
C PRO A 227 -4.19 -9.81 -14.22
N SER A 228 -3.69 -10.86 -13.56
CA SER A 228 -2.26 -11.11 -13.52
C SER A 228 -1.68 -10.96 -14.91
N LYS A 229 -0.79 -9.97 -15.09
CA LYS A 229 -0.21 -9.62 -16.40
C LYS A 229 0.37 -10.82 -17.14
N ALA A 230 0.77 -11.86 -16.40
CA ALA A 230 1.17 -13.14 -16.94
C ALA A 230 -0.07 -14.02 -17.20
N MET A 231 -0.67 -13.87 -18.38
CA MET A 231 -1.64 -14.85 -18.89
C MET A 231 -0.91 -16.13 -19.32
N PRO A 232 -1.51 -17.32 -19.16
CA PRO A 232 -0.92 -18.54 -19.68
C PRO A 232 -0.64 -18.40 -21.18
N THR A 233 0.47 -18.97 -21.64
CA THR A 233 0.80 -19.05 -23.06
C THR A 233 0.66 -20.47 -23.54
N ALA A 234 0.36 -20.62 -24.83
CA ALA A 234 0.33 -21.90 -25.50
C ALA A 234 1.25 -21.85 -26.71
N THR A 235 1.95 -22.95 -26.93
CA THR A 235 2.69 -23.22 -28.18
C THR A 235 2.04 -24.42 -28.83
N VAL A 236 1.50 -24.22 -30.04
CA VAL A 236 0.87 -25.25 -30.86
C VAL A 236 1.81 -25.60 -32.00
N THR A 237 2.06 -26.89 -32.20
CA THR A 237 2.84 -27.45 -33.30
C THR A 237 1.89 -28.11 -34.30
N LEU A 238 1.86 -27.59 -35.52
CA LEU A 238 1.02 -28.08 -36.61
C LEU A 238 1.60 -29.35 -37.24
N PRO A 239 0.80 -30.16 -37.96
CA PRO A 239 1.30 -31.32 -38.71
C PRO A 239 2.40 -30.98 -39.72
N SER A 240 2.43 -29.74 -40.21
CA SER A 240 3.48 -29.22 -41.09
C SER A 240 4.82 -29.02 -40.38
N GLY A 241 4.86 -29.10 -39.05
CA GLY A 241 6.03 -28.77 -38.21
C GLY A 241 6.13 -27.29 -37.82
N GLU A 242 5.28 -26.43 -38.38
CA GLU A 242 5.20 -25.02 -37.98
C GLU A 242 4.72 -24.89 -36.53
N THR A 243 5.31 -23.96 -35.78
CA THR A 243 4.90 -23.66 -34.41
C THR A 243 4.26 -22.28 -34.31
N VAL A 244 3.19 -22.20 -33.55
CA VAL A 244 2.45 -20.98 -33.29
C VAL A 244 2.41 -20.77 -31.79
N THR A 245 2.97 -19.66 -31.32
CA THR A 245 3.00 -19.31 -29.90
C THR A 245 2.18 -18.06 -29.65
N GLY A 246 1.39 -18.07 -28.59
CA GLY A 246 0.58 -16.91 -28.21
C GLY A 246 -0.02 -17.04 -26.82
N LYS A 247 -0.86 -16.08 -26.47
CA LYS A 247 -1.64 -16.08 -25.23
C LYS A 247 -2.71 -17.16 -25.34
N LEU A 248 -2.80 -18.05 -24.35
CA LEU A 248 -3.85 -19.06 -24.31
C LEU A 248 -5.21 -18.36 -24.23
N ALA A 249 -6.07 -18.64 -25.21
CA ALA A 249 -7.39 -18.03 -25.30
C ALA A 249 -8.51 -19.01 -24.91
N TYR A 250 -8.35 -20.29 -25.23
CA TYR A 250 -9.31 -21.34 -24.88
C TYR A 250 -8.64 -22.71 -24.83
N ARG A 251 -9.10 -23.59 -23.94
CA ARG A 251 -8.69 -24.99 -23.88
C ARG A 251 -9.78 -25.85 -23.25
N ASP A 252 -10.12 -26.94 -23.93
CA ASP A 252 -10.84 -28.07 -23.36
C ASP A 252 -10.22 -29.39 -23.86
N GLU A 253 -10.93 -30.50 -23.71
CA GLU A 253 -10.50 -31.83 -24.13
C GLU A 253 -10.56 -32.06 -25.65
N PHE A 254 -11.15 -31.14 -26.42
CA PHE A 254 -11.34 -31.25 -27.86
C PHE A 254 -10.61 -30.17 -28.65
N THR A 255 -10.42 -28.99 -28.06
CA THR A 255 -9.96 -27.78 -28.75
C THR A 255 -8.91 -27.03 -27.94
N ILE A 256 -7.89 -26.53 -28.63
CA ILE A 256 -6.91 -25.57 -28.11
C ILE A 256 -6.96 -24.30 -28.96
N ALA A 257 -6.94 -23.13 -28.31
CA ALA A 257 -6.88 -21.85 -29.01
C ALA A 257 -5.96 -20.85 -28.32
N LEU A 258 -5.33 -20.00 -29.12
CA LEU A 258 -4.47 -18.92 -28.68
C LEU A 258 -4.70 -17.65 -29.50
N THR A 259 -4.31 -16.52 -28.93
CA THR A 259 -4.13 -15.25 -29.63
C THR A 259 -2.65 -15.04 -29.88
N ASP A 260 -2.25 -14.98 -31.15
CA ASP A 260 -0.85 -14.78 -31.54
C ASP A 260 -0.38 -13.32 -31.34
N PRO A 261 0.92 -13.01 -31.53
CA PRO A 261 1.43 -11.64 -31.34
C PRO A 261 0.84 -10.61 -32.31
N SER A 262 0.30 -11.05 -33.46
CA SER A 262 -0.42 -10.18 -34.40
C SER A 262 -1.88 -9.94 -33.99
N GLY A 263 -2.33 -10.53 -32.89
CA GLY A 263 -3.69 -10.37 -32.35
C GLY A 263 -4.71 -11.32 -32.97
N TRP A 264 -4.30 -12.26 -33.80
CA TRP A 264 -5.22 -13.21 -34.43
C TRP A 264 -5.54 -14.36 -33.48
N TYR A 265 -6.84 -14.63 -33.33
CA TYR A 265 -7.33 -15.83 -32.67
C TYR A 265 -7.21 -17.02 -33.61
N ARG A 266 -6.55 -18.09 -33.15
CA ARG A 266 -6.37 -19.33 -33.89
C ARG A 266 -6.73 -20.50 -32.99
N SER A 267 -7.43 -21.48 -33.54
CA SER A 267 -7.93 -22.64 -32.81
C SER A 267 -7.78 -23.92 -33.63
N TRP A 268 -7.51 -25.03 -32.95
CA TRP A 268 -7.32 -26.34 -33.56
C TRP A 268 -7.96 -27.44 -32.73
N PRO A 269 -8.46 -28.52 -33.37
CA PRO A 269 -8.79 -29.75 -32.66
C PRO A 269 -7.52 -30.35 -32.04
N VAL A 270 -7.55 -30.72 -30.76
CA VAL A 270 -6.38 -31.27 -30.05
C VAL A 270 -5.88 -32.58 -30.66
N THR A 271 -6.73 -33.29 -31.40
CA THR A 271 -6.36 -34.53 -32.11
C THR A 271 -5.49 -34.28 -33.35
N GLN A 272 -5.43 -33.04 -33.85
CA GLN A 272 -4.72 -32.66 -35.07
C GLN A 272 -3.40 -31.93 -34.81
N VAL A 273 -3.13 -31.54 -33.57
CA VAL A 273 -1.94 -30.73 -33.23
C VAL A 273 -1.29 -31.25 -31.96
N LYS A 274 0.02 -30.98 -31.82
CA LYS A 274 0.68 -31.09 -30.52
C LYS A 274 0.70 -29.72 -29.86
N PHE A 275 0.59 -29.65 -28.54
CA PHE A 275 0.68 -28.36 -27.86
C PHE A 275 1.30 -28.47 -26.48
N THR A 276 1.89 -27.37 -26.03
CA THR A 276 2.36 -27.16 -24.66
C THR A 276 1.72 -25.91 -24.11
N VAL A 277 1.21 -25.97 -22.88
CA VAL A 277 0.69 -24.80 -22.17
C VAL A 277 1.65 -24.46 -21.05
N MET A 278 2.07 -23.20 -20.99
CA MET A 278 2.85 -22.67 -19.88
C MET A 278 1.92 -21.80 -19.04
N ASN A 279 1.53 -22.31 -17.88
CA ASN A 279 0.80 -21.54 -16.87
C ASN A 279 1.77 -21.08 -15.77
N PRO A 280 2.06 -19.76 -15.67
CA PRO A 280 2.97 -19.23 -14.66
C PRO A 280 2.56 -19.51 -13.21
N LEU A 281 1.30 -19.87 -12.97
CA LEU A 281 0.82 -20.25 -11.64
C LEU A 281 1.32 -21.64 -11.21
N ASP A 282 1.53 -22.56 -12.14
CA ASP A 282 1.92 -23.94 -11.81
C ASP A 282 3.27 -23.96 -11.08
N ALA A 283 4.22 -23.11 -11.49
CA ALA A 283 5.51 -22.97 -10.83
C ALA A 283 5.40 -22.43 -9.39
N HIS A 284 4.42 -21.56 -9.11
CA HIS A 284 4.16 -21.09 -7.74
C HIS A 284 3.55 -22.21 -6.89
N ILE A 285 2.60 -22.98 -7.43
CA ILE A 285 1.98 -24.11 -6.73
C ILE A 285 3.03 -25.17 -6.40
N GLU A 286 3.91 -25.51 -7.34
CA GLU A 286 5.00 -26.45 -7.11
C GLU A 286 5.98 -25.98 -6.04
N GLN A 287 6.14 -24.67 -5.84
CA GLN A 287 7.02 -24.16 -4.80
C GLN A 287 6.45 -24.33 -3.39
N LEU A 288 5.13 -24.41 -3.22
CA LEU A 288 4.49 -24.54 -1.90
C LEU A 288 4.99 -25.74 -1.09
N GLY A 289 5.46 -26.80 -1.77
CA GLY A 289 6.03 -28.00 -1.14
C GLY A 289 7.56 -28.02 -1.01
N LYS A 290 8.26 -26.95 -1.41
CA LYS A 290 9.73 -26.96 -1.57
C LYS A 290 10.44 -25.92 -0.71
N TYR A 291 9.86 -24.72 -0.52
CA TYR A 291 10.48 -23.72 0.34
C TYR A 291 10.38 -24.10 1.82
N THR A 292 11.38 -23.70 2.60
CA THR A 292 11.35 -23.76 4.06
C THR A 292 10.80 -22.44 4.65
N ASP A 293 10.47 -22.44 5.94
CA ASP A 293 10.11 -21.21 6.66
C ASP A 293 11.24 -20.16 6.58
N GLU A 294 12.49 -20.62 6.71
CA GLU A 294 13.67 -19.76 6.58
C GLU A 294 13.78 -19.15 5.17
N ASP A 295 13.53 -19.93 4.11
CA ASP A 295 13.54 -19.41 2.73
C ASP A 295 12.49 -18.30 2.55
N MET A 296 11.30 -18.47 3.12
CA MET A 296 10.24 -17.48 3.00
C MET A 296 10.56 -16.18 3.75
N HIS A 297 11.14 -16.28 4.94
CA HIS A 297 11.61 -15.11 5.67
C HIS A 297 12.75 -14.40 4.94
N ASN A 298 13.70 -15.15 4.39
CA ASN A 298 14.82 -14.62 3.61
C ASN A 298 14.33 -13.90 2.34
N VAL A 299 13.45 -14.52 1.55
CA VAL A 299 12.87 -13.91 0.34
C VAL A 299 12.03 -12.68 0.69
N LEU A 300 11.23 -12.73 1.76
CA LEU A 300 10.48 -11.56 2.22
C LEU A 300 11.43 -10.40 2.56
N ALA A 301 12.52 -10.66 3.28
CA ALA A 301 13.54 -9.66 3.61
C ALA A 301 14.17 -9.05 2.35
N TYR A 302 14.44 -9.86 1.32
CA TYR A 302 14.93 -9.37 0.03
C TYR A 302 13.91 -8.48 -0.69
N LEU A 303 12.65 -8.91 -0.80
CA LEU A 303 11.62 -8.13 -1.49
C LEU A 303 11.36 -6.78 -0.80
N GLN A 304 11.52 -6.71 0.52
CA GLN A 304 11.41 -5.46 1.28
C GLN A 304 12.53 -4.44 0.97
N THR A 305 13.63 -4.86 0.33
CA THR A 305 14.67 -3.92 -0.15
C THR A 305 14.31 -3.26 -1.48
N LEU A 306 13.30 -3.78 -2.19
CA LEU A 306 12.91 -3.30 -3.52
C LEU A 306 11.90 -2.14 -3.42
N ARG A 307 12.42 -0.94 -3.14
CA ARG A 307 11.65 0.31 -3.01
C ARG A 307 11.45 1.06 -4.32
#